data_AF-A0A6L3X6S2-F1
#
_entry.id   AF-A0A6L3X6S2-F1
#
_cell.length_a   1.000
_cell.length_b   1.000
_cell.length_c   1.000
_cell.angle_alpha   90.00
_cell.angle_beta   90.00
_cell.angle_gamma   90.00
#
_symmetry.space_group_name_H-M   'P 1'
#
loop_
_entity.id
_entity.type
_entity.pdbx_description
1 polymer ?
#
loop_
_entity_poly.entity_id
_entity_poly.type
_entity_poly.pdbx_seq_one_letter_code
_entity_poly.pdbx_strand_id
1 'polypeptide(L)' 'RPLTGSETQADAQADRSYSRTQESEITQQFPRLPNPDMVMYLYPHLADGNTPVPGYSTVFPFYSQTQYAMPGERTEAL' A
#
# COMPACT_ATOMS: atom_id res chain seq x y z
N ARG A 1 -29.63 -6.49 34.94
CA ARG A 1 -29.01 -5.53 35.90
C ARG A 1 -28.36 -4.45 35.05
N PRO A 2 -28.67 -3.15 35.23
CA PRO A 2 -28.01 -2.10 34.46
C PRO A 2 -26.55 -1.99 34.88
N LEU A 3 -25.67 -1.68 33.91
CA LEU A 3 -24.26 -1.42 34.17
C LEU A 3 -24.13 -0.16 35.03
N THR A 4 -23.29 -0.23 36.06
CA THR A 4 -22.90 0.92 36.87
C THR A 4 -21.91 1.79 36.09
N GLY A 5 -21.84 3.09 36.39
CA GLY A 5 -21.00 4.02 35.62
C GLY A 5 -19.51 3.65 35.59
N SER A 6 -19.02 2.95 36.62
CA SER A 6 -17.66 2.41 36.66
C SER A 6 -17.45 1.25 35.68
N GLU A 7 -18.45 0.37 35.52
CA GLU A 7 -18.41 -0.72 34.54
C GLU A 7 -18.45 -0.17 33.11
N THR A 8 -19.29 0.84 32.84
CA THR A 8 -19.35 1.49 31.51
C THR A 8 -18.03 2.17 31.13
N GLN A 9 -17.34 2.78 32.11
CA GLN A 9 -16.05 3.41 31.88
C GLN A 9 -14.93 2.38 31.67
N ALA A 10 -14.96 1.26 32.39
CA ALA A 10 -14.03 0.15 32.22
C ALA A 10 -14.20 -0.53 30.85
N ASP A 11 -15.44 -0.78 30.42
CA ASP A 11 -15.75 -1.32 29.09
C ASP A 11 -15.26 -0.38 27.99
N ALA A 12 -15.50 0.93 28.11
CA ALA A 12 -15.01 1.91 27.14
C ALA A 12 -13.47 2.00 27.08
N GLN A 13 -12.77 1.73 28.19
CA GLN A 13 -11.31 1.64 28.22
C GLN A 13 -10.80 0.33 27.61
N ALA A 14 -11.50 -0.78 27.85
CA ALA A 14 -11.19 -2.08 27.28
C ALA A 14 -11.38 -2.08 25.75
N ASP A 15 -12.50 -1.56 25.25
CA ASP A 15 -12.77 -1.40 23.82
C ASP A 15 -11.70 -0.56 23.12
N ARG A 16 -11.31 0.58 23.72
CA ARG A 16 -10.24 1.42 23.17
C ARG A 16 -8.89 0.72 23.13
N SER A 17 -8.61 -0.13 24.12
CA SER A 17 -7.38 -0.91 24.18
C SER A 17 -7.39 -2.06 23.16
N TYR A 18 -8.54 -2.71 22.99
CA TYR A 18 -8.76 -3.77 22.01
C TYR A 18 -8.66 -3.24 20.56
N SER A 19 -9.27 -2.11 20.24
CA SER A 19 -9.16 -1.53 18.89
C SER A 19 -7.72 -1.15 18.53
N ARG A 20 -6.96 -0.56 19.46
CA ARG A 20 -5.56 -0.20 19.22
C ARG A 20 -4.67 -1.42 18.97
N THR A 21 -4.94 -2.54 19.66
CA THR A 21 -4.21 -3.80 19.48
C THR A 21 -4.59 -4.47 18.16
N GLN A 22 -5.89 -4.55 17.84
CA GLN A 22 -6.41 -5.05 16.56
C GLN A 22 -5.85 -4.28 15.34
N GLU A 23 -5.89 -2.94 15.37
CA GLU A 23 -5.34 -2.08 14.30
C GLU A 23 -3.85 -2.35 14.05
N SER A 24 -3.10 -2.55 15.14
CA SER A 24 -1.67 -2.86 15.10
C SER A 24 -1.40 -4.29 14.59
N GLU A 25 -2.24 -5.27 14.94
CA GLU A 25 -2.12 -6.66 14.49
C GLU A 25 -2.45 -6.80 13.00
N ILE A 26 -3.52 -6.17 12.52
CA ILE A 26 -3.92 -6.21 11.10
C ILE A 26 -2.83 -5.60 10.21
N THR A 27 -2.23 -4.48 10.63
CA THR A 27 -1.16 -3.81 9.89
C THR A 27 0.11 -4.67 9.81
N GLN A 28 0.39 -5.47 10.84
CA GLN A 28 1.55 -6.37 10.89
C GLN A 28 1.34 -7.67 10.11
N GLN A 29 0.11 -8.18 10.05
CA GLN A 29 -0.19 -9.47 9.42
C GLN A 29 -0.23 -9.40 7.89
N PHE A 30 -0.55 -8.23 7.32
CA PHE A 30 -0.61 -8.01 5.87
C PHE A 30 0.21 -6.79 5.47
N PRO A 31 1.55 -6.91 5.43
CA PRO A 31 2.38 -5.82 4.96
C PRO A 31 2.22 -5.66 3.44
N ARG A 32 2.23 -4.42 2.97
CA ARG A 32 2.16 -4.12 1.52
C ARG A 32 3.50 -4.43 0.87
N LEU A 33 3.47 -4.94 -0.36
CA LEU A 33 4.69 -5.09 -1.17
C LEU A 33 5.20 -3.71 -1.61
N PRO A 34 6.53 -3.51 -1.69
CA PRO A 34 7.08 -2.30 -2.30
C PRO A 34 6.64 -2.23 -3.77
N ASN A 35 6.30 -1.01 -4.21
CA ASN A 35 5.91 -0.74 -5.58
C ASN A 35 6.88 0.30 -6.17
N PRO A 36 8.02 -0.14 -6.71
CA PRO A 36 9.01 0.78 -7.26
C PRO A 36 8.50 1.44 -8.55
N ASP A 37 8.98 2.64 -8.80
CA ASP A 37 8.76 3.34 -10.06
C ASP A 37 9.68 2.74 -11.14
N MET A 38 9.08 2.42 -12.29
CA MET A 38 9.78 2.00 -13.49
C MET A 38 9.91 3.15 -14.48
N VAL A 39 10.99 3.15 -15.23
CA VAL A 39 11.25 4.13 -16.30
C VAL A 39 11.18 3.42 -17.65
N MET A 40 10.33 3.90 -18.55
CA MET A 40 10.34 3.48 -19.96
C MET A 40 10.93 4.58 -20.82
N TYR A 41 11.86 4.20 -21.68
CA TYR A 41 12.42 5.08 -22.70
C TYR A 41 11.77 4.80 -24.07
N LEU A 42 11.12 5.81 -24.63
CA LEU A 42 10.60 5.78 -25.98
C LEU A 42 11.68 6.31 -26.91
N TYR A 43 12.20 5.45 -27.78
CA TYR A 43 13.23 5.84 -28.74
C TYR A 43 12.65 6.80 -29.81
N PRO A 44 13.41 7.80 -30.26
CA PRO A 44 12.97 8.68 -31.34
C PRO A 44 12.66 7.88 -32.61
N HIS A 45 11.50 8.11 -33.22
CA HIS A 45 11.06 7.40 -34.41
C HIS A 45 10.19 8.29 -35.30
N LEU A 46 9.87 7.80 -36.50
CA LEU A 46 8.92 8.46 -37.40
C LEU A 46 7.55 7.81 -37.23
N ALA A 47 6.53 8.60 -36.94
CA ALA A 47 5.12 8.20 -36.98
C ALA A 47 4.48 8.66 -38.28
N ASP A 48 3.49 7.91 -38.78
CA ASP A 48 2.72 8.25 -39.99
C ASP A 48 3.60 8.64 -41.19
N GLY A 49 4.69 7.90 -41.38
CA GLY A 49 5.60 8.00 -42.52
C GLY A 49 6.65 9.11 -42.42
N ASN A 50 6.29 10.32 -41.94
CA ASN A 50 7.19 11.48 -41.98
C ASN A 50 7.14 12.39 -40.75
N THR A 51 6.30 12.10 -39.74
CA THR A 51 6.21 12.95 -38.56
C THR A 51 7.24 12.50 -37.52
N PRO A 52 8.26 13.32 -37.20
CA PRO A 52 9.24 12.94 -36.20
C PRO A 52 8.61 12.95 -34.80
N VAL A 53 8.75 11.83 -34.09
CA VAL A 53 8.42 11.69 -32.68
C VAL A 53 9.72 11.77 -31.89
N PRO A 54 9.90 12.78 -31.02
CA PRO A 54 11.07 12.88 -30.17
C PRO A 54 11.17 11.72 -29.17
N GLY A 55 12.38 11.52 -28.64
CA GLY A 55 12.56 10.57 -27.55
C GLY A 55 12.02 11.13 -26.24
N TYR A 56 11.31 10.30 -25.48
CA TYR A 56 10.77 10.68 -24.17
C TYR A 56 11.05 9.57 -23.16
N SER A 57 11.21 9.97 -21.90
CA SER A 57 11.21 9.04 -20.78
C SER A 57 9.93 9.23 -19.98
N THR A 58 9.27 8.14 -19.63
CA THR A 58 8.07 8.16 -18.79
C THR A 58 8.27 7.27 -17.58
N VAL A 59 7.62 7.62 -16.47
CA VAL A 59 7.70 6.90 -15.19
C VAL A 59 6.33 6.31 -14.88
N PHE A 60 6.29 5.04 -14.47
CA PHE A 60 5.06 4.33 -14.13
C PHE A 60 5.32 3.30 -13.02
N PRO A 61 4.33 2.98 -12.17
CA PRO A 61 4.53 2.04 -11.07
C PRO A 61 4.67 0.61 -11.58
N PHE A 62 5.42 -0.23 -10.86
CA PHE A 62 5.59 -1.66 -11.17
C PHE A 62 4.27 -2.45 -11.07
N TYR A 63 3.48 -2.20 -10.02
CA TYR A 63 2.15 -2.76 -9.80
C TYR A 63 1.06 -1.71 -10.05
N SER A 64 -0.02 -2.11 -10.74
CA SER A 64 -1.18 -1.25 -11.01
C SER A 64 -2.10 -1.03 -9.79
N GLN A 65 -1.98 -1.89 -8.77
CA GLN A 65 -2.77 -1.86 -7.55
C GLN A 65 -1.88 -2.19 -6.34
N THR A 66 -2.36 -1.87 -5.14
CA THR A 66 -1.65 -2.25 -3.92
C THR A 66 -1.66 -3.77 -3.77
N GLN A 67 -0.47 -4.36 -3.65
CA GLN A 67 -0.30 -5.77 -3.38
C GLN A 67 0.10 -5.97 -1.92
N TYR A 68 -0.36 -7.07 -1.33
CA TYR A 68 0.01 -7.49 0.02
C TYR A 68 0.92 -8.70 -0.07
N ALA A 69 1.93 -8.75 0.79
CA ALA A 69 2.88 -9.84 0.83
C ALA A 69 2.20 -11.11 1.35
N MET A 70 2.52 -12.25 0.73
CA MET A 70 2.19 -13.55 1.30
C MET A 70 3.08 -13.85 2.52
N PRO A 71 2.65 -14.73 3.44
CA PRO A 71 3.49 -15.13 4.57
C PRO A 71 4.85 -15.66 4.10
N GLY A 72 5.94 -15.02 4.56
CA GLY A 72 7.31 -15.38 4.19
C GLY A 72 7.90 -14.62 2.99
N GLU A 73 7.11 -13.81 2.28
CA GLU A 73 7.65 -12.87 1.28
C GLU A 73 8.33 -11.68 1.95
N ARG A 74 9.40 -11.18 1.33
CA ARG A 74 10.18 -10.05 1.84
C ARG A 74 9.57 -8.74 1.35
N THR A 75 9.38 -7.80 2.27
CA THR A 75 8.82 -6.47 1.98
C THR A 75 9.89 -5.37 1.85
N GLU A 76 11.16 -5.77 1.86
CA GLU A 76 12.32 -4.90 1.74
C GLU A 76 12.46 -4.43 0.29
N ALA A 77 12.40 -3.12 0.05
CA ALA A 77 12.82 -2.55 -1.24
C ALA A 77 14.35 -2.59 -1.30
N LEU A 78 14.91 -3.23 -2.34
CA LEU A 78 16.35 -3.26 -2.63
C LEU A 78 16.91 -1.86 -2.90
#